data_AF-A0A661E373-F1
#
_entry.id   AF-A0A661E373-F1
#
_cell.length_a   1.000
_cell.length_b   1.000
_cell.length_c   1.000
_cell.angle_alpha   90.00
_cell.angle_beta   90.00
_cell.angle_gamma   90.00
#
_symmetry.space_group_name_H-M   'P 1'
#
loop_
_entity.id
_entity.type
_entity.pdbx_description
1 polymer ?
#
loop_
_entity_poly.entity_id
_entity_poly.type
_entity_poly.pdbx_seq_one_letter_code
_entity_poly.pdbx_strand_id
1 'polypeptide(L)' 'GQQQGYLVKQLKAFRDGSRADPMMTPMAKPLSDKDIANLAAWYNGL' A
#
# COMPACT_ATOMS: atom_id res chain seq x y z
N GLY A 1 -14.27 -0.89 2.23
CA GLY A 1 -14.31 -1.90 1.14
C GLY A 1 -13.61 -1.41 -0.12
N GLN A 2 -14.24 -0.51 -0.89
CA GLN A 2 -13.62 0.04 -2.12
C GLN A 2 -12.29 0.77 -1.84
N GLN A 3 -12.20 1.51 -0.72
CA GLN A 3 -10.98 2.23 -0.34
C GLN A 3 -9.84 1.29 0.09
N GLN A 4 -10.15 0.21 0.82
CA GLN A 4 -9.16 -0.82 1.16
C GLN A 4 -8.54 -1.44 -0.10
N GLY A 5 -9.36 -1.85 -1.07
CA GLY A 5 -8.86 -2.41 -2.34
C GLY A 5 -7.98 -1.42 -3.11
N TYR A 6 -8.35 -0.14 -3.08
CA TYR A 6 -7.56 0.94 -3.67
C TYR A 6 -6.21 1.12 -2.96
N LEU A 7 -6.19 1.19 -1.62
CA LEU A 7 -4.96 1.31 -0.83
C LEU A 7 -4.01 0.13 -1.06
N VAL A 8 -4.54 -1.10 -1.07
CA VAL A 8 -3.72 -2.29 -1.37
C VAL A 8 -3.09 -2.16 -2.76
N LYS A 9 -3.87 -1.78 -3.78
CA LYS A 9 -3.36 -1.60 -5.15
C LYS A 9 -2.27 -0.54 -5.21
N GLN A 10 -2.45 0.58 -4.53
CA GLN A 10 -1.50 1.69 -4.53
C GLN A 10 -0.20 1.33 -3.81
N LEU A 11 -0.29 0.70 -2.63
CA LEU A 11 0.89 0.23 -1.89
C LEU A 11 1.67 -0.83 -2.67
N LYS A 12 0.99 -1.74 -3.38
CA LYS A 12 1.65 -2.69 -4.28
C LYS A 12 2.35 -1.97 -5.45
N ALA A 13 1.69 -0.98 -6.07
CA ALA A 13 2.27 -0.20 -7.15
C ALA A 13 3.49 0.63 -6.70
N PHE A 14 3.51 1.14 -5.47
CA PHE A 14 4.69 1.81 -4.90
C PHE A 14 5.84 0.84 -4.63
N ARG A 15 5.52 -0.40 -4.22
CA ARG A 15 6.51 -1.45 -3.94
C ARG A 15 7.15 -2.01 -5.20
N ASP A 16 6.35 -2.29 -6.23
CA ASP A 16 6.82 -2.85 -7.51
C ASP A 16 7.40 -1.78 -8.45
N GLY A 17 7.23 -0.50 -8.12
CA GLY A 17 7.77 0.63 -8.89
C GLY A 17 6.87 1.08 -10.05
N SER A 18 5.71 0.44 -10.26
CA SER A 18 4.70 0.90 -11.24
C SER A 18 4.20 2.31 -10.90
N ARG A 19 4.26 2.69 -9.61
CA ARG A 19 4.05 4.05 -9.14
C ARG A 19 5.31 4.55 -8.45
N ALA A 20 5.95 5.55 -9.04
CA ALA A 20 7.10 6.23 -8.46
C ALA A 20 6.63 7.39 -7.57
N ASP A 21 6.97 7.33 -6.28
CA ASP A 21 6.81 8.43 -5.35
C ASP A 21 8.00 8.45 -4.38
N PRO A 22 8.77 9.55 -4.31
CA PRO A 22 10.00 9.60 -3.52
C PRO A 22 9.79 9.34 -2.02
N MET A 23 8.59 9.59 -1.48
CA MET A 23 8.28 9.33 -0.07
C MET A 23 7.69 7.94 0.13
N MET A 24 6.74 7.53 -0.72
CA MET A 24 6.00 6.28 -0.53
C MET A 24 6.73 5.05 -1.05
N THR A 25 7.53 5.16 -2.12
CA THR A 25 8.30 4.03 -2.67
C THR A 25 9.28 3.41 -1.66
N PRO A 26 10.13 4.17 -0.93
CA PRO A 26 11.00 3.57 0.08
C PRO A 26 10.23 3.01 1.28
N MET A 27 9.06 3.57 1.62
CA MET A 27 8.20 3.03 2.68
C MET A 27 7.49 1.74 2.27
N ALA A 28 7.08 1.61 1.01
CA ALA A 28 6.36 0.45 0.49
C ALA A 28 7.27 -0.73 0.13
N LYS A 29 8.53 -0.47 -0.23
CA LYS A 29 9.54 -1.48 -0.59
C LYS A 29 9.69 -2.63 0.41
N PRO A 30 9.81 -2.40 1.73
CA PRO A 30 9.97 -3.47 2.70
C PRO A 30 8.67 -4.18 3.08
N LEU A 31 7.49 -3.70 2.62
CA LEU A 31 6.21 -4.23 3.05
C LEU A 31 5.89 -5.56 2.38
N SER A 32 5.54 -6.57 3.19
CA SER A 32 4.96 -7.81 2.69
C SER A 32 3.51 -7.60 2.24
N ASP A 33 2.97 -8.56 1.49
CA ASP A 33 1.54 -8.55 1.12
C ASP A 33 0.61 -8.53 2.33
N LYS A 34 1.04 -9.14 3.44
CA LYS A 34 0.29 -9.15 4.71
C LYS A 34 0.30 -7.76 5.36
N ASP A 35 1.45 -7.08 5.36
CA ASP A 35 1.56 -5.73 5.93
C ASP A 35 0.71 -4.74 5.14
N ILE A 36 0.72 -4.82 3.81
CA ILE A 36 -0.11 -3.99 2.94
C ILE A 36 -1.60 -4.23 3.21
N ALA A 37 -2.03 -5.48 3.35
CA ALA A 37 -3.42 -5.81 3.66
C ALA A 37 -3.84 -5.27 5.04
N ASN A 38 -2.96 -5.39 6.05
CA ASN A 38 -3.19 -4.88 7.39
C ASN A 38 -3.28 -3.36 7.43
N LEU A 39 -2.34 -2.66 6.77
CA LEU A 39 -2.35 -1.19 6.63
C LEU A 39 -3.64 -0.71 5.95
N ALA A 40 -4.01 -1.33 4.84
CA ALA A 40 -5.23 -0.96 4.12
C ALA A 40 -6.50 -1.21 4.95
N ALA A 41 -6.54 -2.27 5.76
CA ALA A 41 -7.64 -2.54 6.67
C ALA A 41 -7.70 -1.51 7.81
N TRP A 42 -6.55 -1.16 8.39
CA TRP A 42 -6.45 -0.15 9.45
C TRP A 42 -6.91 1.23 8.97
N TYR A 43 -6.43 1.70 7.81
CA TYR A 43 -6.85 2.99 7.23
C TYR A 43 -8.32 3.02 6.79
N ASN A 44 -8.94 1.88 6.46
CA ASN A 44 -10.36 1.81 6.12
C ASN A 44 -11.28 1.74 7.36
N GLY A 45 -10.70 1.49 8.54
CA GLY A 45 -11.41 1.46 9.83
C GLY A 45 -11.30 2.74 10.66
N LEU A 46 -10.45 3.68 10.22
CA LEU A 46 -10.42 5.08 10.66
C LEU A 46 -11.51 5.89 9.96
#